data_AF-A0A6G1BV45-F1
#
_entry.id   AF-A0A6G1BV45-F1
#
_cell.length_a   1.000
_cell.length_b   1.000
_cell.length_c   1.000
_cell.angle_alpha   90.00
_cell.angle_beta   90.00
_cell.angle_gamma   90.00
#
_symmetry.space_group_name_H-M   'P 1'
#
loop_
_entity.id
_entity.type
_entity.pdbx_description
1 polymer ?
#
loop_
_entity_poly.entity_id
_entity_poly.type
_entity_poly.pdbx_seq_one_letter_code
_entity_poly.pdbx_strand_id
1 'polypeptide(L)'
;MPGFVAAVADQTYTPQFLGLNVQQGTRNYTSELGAGVIIGVIDTGIFPDHPSFSDDGMPPPPSKWKGRCDFNGPACNNKLIGARSFVAASKGTSFHHDERLPPVDDFGHGTHTASTAAGAVVRGANVLGQARGVAAGVATRAHIAMYKVCSSHNCSASDILAGVDAAVADGCDVISMSLGGPSKPFHEDPIAIGTFGAVEKGVFVSMAAGNSGPAARSLSNEAPWLLTVAASTMDRSIRSTVHLGNGLYFHGESLYQPNVSPSIFFPLVYAGASGKPFAQLCGNGSHDGLDVNGKIVLCEFGGENTTAIIKGTVVQSAGGAGMILMNQFTQGYSTFARPHVLPVSHVDYAAGTAIKSYINSTANPVARIVSRGTILGTSPAPSMVFFSSRGPNLQSPNILTSRGPA
;
A
#
# COMPACT_ATOMS: atom_id res chain seq x y z
N MET A 1 6.55 9.22 8.34
CA MET A 1 7.12 7.89 8.05
C MET A 1 6.00 6.93 7.63
N PRO A 2 5.80 6.68 6.32
CA PRO A 2 4.92 5.62 5.85
C PRO A 2 5.69 4.62 4.96
N GLY A 3 6.53 3.79 5.57
CA GLY A 3 7.07 2.57 4.97
C GLY A 3 6.61 1.36 5.78
N PHE A 4 5.98 0.35 5.15
CA PHE A 4 5.56 -0.88 5.82
C PHE A 4 6.30 -2.10 5.24
N VAL A 5 6.61 -3.10 6.08
CA VAL A 5 7.33 -4.34 5.71
C VAL A 5 6.84 -5.51 6.58
N ALA A 6 6.97 -6.78 6.14
CA ALA A 6 6.07 -7.86 6.54
C ALA A 6 6.71 -9.28 6.80
N ALA A 7 6.95 -9.85 8.03
CA ALA A 7 7.11 -11.33 8.28
C ALA A 7 6.88 -11.91 9.75
N VAL A 8 6.57 -13.22 9.91
CA VAL A 8 6.63 -13.99 11.21
C VAL A 8 8.08 -14.36 11.53
N ALA A 9 8.49 -14.74 12.75
CA ALA A 9 7.80 -14.98 14.01
C ALA A 9 7.95 -13.79 15.01
N ASP A 10 6.91 -13.15 15.54
CA ASP A 10 5.46 -13.36 15.40
C ASP A 10 4.71 -12.02 15.50
N GLN A 11 3.85 -11.58 14.56
CA GLN A 11 3.81 -11.76 13.11
C GLN A 11 3.58 -10.44 12.30
N THR A 12 4.53 -10.09 11.42
CA THR A 12 4.34 -9.15 10.28
C THR A 12 4.05 -9.87 8.91
N TYR A 13 4.03 -11.20 8.85
CA TYR A 13 3.53 -12.16 7.82
C TYR A 13 4.17 -12.45 6.44
N THR A 14 4.06 -11.56 5.44
CA THR A 14 3.86 -11.94 4.01
C THR A 14 4.67 -13.12 3.43
N PRO A 15 6.01 -13.23 3.55
CA PRO A 15 6.76 -14.34 2.98
C PRO A 15 6.26 -15.71 3.46
N GLN A 16 5.84 -15.84 4.72
CA GLN A 16 5.33 -17.11 5.25
C GLN A 16 3.95 -17.47 4.67
N PHE A 17 3.09 -16.49 4.42
CA PHE A 17 1.82 -16.70 3.70
C PHE A 17 2.05 -17.28 2.29
N LEU A 18 3.18 -16.90 1.67
CA LEU A 18 3.65 -17.45 0.39
C LEU A 18 4.46 -18.77 0.54
N GLY A 19 4.53 -19.36 1.73
CA GLY A 19 5.28 -20.59 2.00
C GLY A 19 6.80 -20.43 2.11
N LEU A 20 7.32 -19.20 2.16
CA LEU A 20 8.75 -18.89 2.25
C LEU A 20 9.18 -18.75 3.72
N ASN A 21 10.27 -19.43 4.09
CA ASN A 21 10.90 -19.31 5.40
C ASN A 21 12.12 -18.39 5.32
N VAL A 22 11.88 -17.07 5.45
CA VAL A 22 12.93 -16.03 5.35
C VAL A 22 13.71 -15.81 6.65
N GLN A 23 13.22 -16.30 7.79
CA GLN A 23 13.93 -16.18 9.09
C GLN A 23 15.01 -17.23 9.29
N GLN A 24 14.89 -18.34 8.59
CA GLN A 24 15.63 -19.56 8.86
C GLN A 24 16.27 -20.00 7.55
N GLY A 25 17.57 -19.73 7.39
CA GLY A 25 18.41 -20.29 6.33
C GLY A 25 18.62 -21.82 6.46
N THR A 26 17.72 -22.51 7.17
CA THR A 26 17.71 -23.95 7.45
C THR A 26 17.02 -24.75 6.34
N ARG A 27 16.32 -24.11 5.41
CA ARG A 27 16.07 -24.68 4.09
C ARG A 27 17.17 -24.18 3.15
N ASN A 28 17.87 -25.14 2.51
CA ASN A 28 18.71 -24.88 1.35
C ASN A 28 17.84 -24.40 0.18
N TYR A 29 17.46 -23.12 0.19
CA TYR A 29 16.92 -22.45 -0.97
C TYR A 29 18.05 -22.30 -1.99
N THR A 30 17.92 -22.94 -3.15
CA THR A 30 18.90 -22.88 -4.25
C THR A 30 19.15 -21.46 -4.79
N SER A 31 18.29 -20.50 -4.44
CA SER A 31 18.38 -19.08 -4.78
C SER A 31 19.11 -18.20 -3.75
N GLU A 32 19.57 -18.77 -2.62
CA GLU A 32 20.33 -18.04 -1.59
C GLU A 32 19.69 -16.73 -1.06
N LEU A 33 18.35 -16.64 -1.10
CA LEU A 33 17.57 -15.43 -0.77
C LEU A 33 17.92 -14.20 -1.64
N GLY A 34 18.40 -14.44 -2.87
CA GLY A 34 18.74 -13.40 -3.85
C GLY A 34 20.18 -12.89 -3.79
N ALA A 35 21.09 -13.60 -3.12
CA ALA A 35 22.50 -13.19 -3.05
C ALA A 35 23.10 -12.96 -4.45
N GLY A 36 23.75 -11.81 -4.65
CA GLY A 36 24.35 -11.40 -5.93
C GLY A 36 23.35 -10.87 -6.98
N VAL A 37 22.05 -10.85 -6.68
CA VAL A 37 21.01 -10.22 -7.52
C VAL A 37 20.88 -8.75 -7.17
N ILE A 38 20.74 -7.90 -8.18
CA ILE A 38 20.55 -6.45 -8.02
C ILE A 38 19.13 -6.08 -8.47
N ILE A 39 18.32 -5.56 -7.53
CA ILE A 39 16.97 -5.08 -7.80
C ILE A 39 17.00 -3.55 -7.93
N GLY A 40 16.77 -3.06 -9.14
CA GLY A 40 16.50 -1.66 -9.42
C GLY A 40 15.06 -1.31 -9.03
N VAL A 41 14.89 -0.40 -8.09
CA VAL A 41 13.58 0.09 -7.63
C VAL A 41 13.40 1.50 -8.18
N ILE A 42 12.38 1.68 -9.02
CA ILE A 42 12.13 2.94 -9.72
C ILE A 42 10.85 3.56 -9.14
N ASP A 43 11.01 4.57 -8.29
CA ASP A 43 9.95 5.03 -7.37
C ASP A 43 10.18 6.48 -6.88
N THR A 44 9.69 6.81 -5.69
CA THR A 44 9.74 8.10 -4.97
C THR A 44 11.04 8.34 -4.19
N GLY A 45 12.04 7.44 -4.28
CA GLY A 45 13.31 7.53 -3.56
C GLY A 45 13.40 6.54 -2.40
N ILE A 46 14.43 6.67 -1.57
CA ILE A 46 14.65 5.80 -0.41
C ILE A 46 15.05 6.59 0.84
N PHE A 47 14.61 6.14 2.02
CA PHE A 47 15.16 6.61 3.30
C PHE A 47 16.31 5.68 3.71
N PRO A 48 17.59 6.04 3.47
CA PRO A 48 18.72 5.09 3.55
C PRO A 48 18.92 4.54 4.96
N ASP A 49 18.72 5.35 6.00
CA ASP A 49 18.91 4.98 7.41
C ASP A 49 17.79 4.05 7.96
N HIS A 50 16.86 3.59 7.12
CA HIS A 50 15.82 2.66 7.56
C HIS A 50 16.43 1.28 7.90
N PRO A 51 16.08 0.64 9.03
CA PRO A 51 16.67 -0.65 9.43
C PRO A 51 16.56 -1.78 8.39
N SER A 52 15.58 -1.71 7.49
CA SER A 52 15.44 -2.65 6.36
C SER A 52 16.55 -2.52 5.30
N PHE A 53 17.43 -1.53 5.40
CA PHE A 53 18.57 -1.34 4.51
C PHE A 53 19.92 -1.47 5.23
N SER A 54 19.92 -2.08 6.43
CA SER A 54 21.17 -2.60 7.02
C SER A 54 21.82 -3.61 6.06
N ASP A 55 23.15 -3.57 5.98
CA ASP A 55 23.98 -4.49 5.21
C ASP A 55 24.65 -5.59 6.06
N ASP A 56 24.18 -5.79 7.29
CA ASP A 56 24.55 -6.91 8.15
C ASP A 56 24.43 -8.26 7.41
N GLY A 57 25.56 -8.90 7.13
CA GLY A 57 25.62 -10.20 6.44
C GLY A 57 25.42 -10.14 4.93
N MET A 58 25.42 -8.95 4.32
CA MET A 58 25.45 -8.79 2.87
C MET A 58 26.86 -9.04 2.31
N PRO A 59 26.99 -9.72 1.15
CA PRO A 59 28.25 -9.71 0.39
C PRO A 59 28.51 -8.32 -0.20
N PRO A 60 29.75 -8.00 -0.64
CA PRO A 60 30.00 -6.78 -1.42
C PRO A 60 29.20 -6.77 -2.73
N PRO A 61 28.97 -5.59 -3.34
CA PRO A 61 28.26 -5.48 -4.61
C PRO A 61 28.88 -6.36 -5.71
N PRO A 62 28.07 -6.99 -6.59
CA PRO A 62 28.59 -7.81 -7.69
C PRO A 62 29.49 -7.00 -8.63
N SER A 63 30.55 -7.60 -9.17
CA SER A 63 31.53 -6.93 -10.05
C SER A 63 30.95 -6.35 -11.36
N LYS A 64 29.74 -6.77 -11.75
CA LYS A 64 28.98 -6.20 -12.88
C LYS A 64 28.36 -4.83 -12.57
N TRP A 65 28.24 -4.47 -11.30
CA TRP A 65 27.61 -3.23 -10.83
C TRP A 65 28.42 -2.00 -11.26
N LYS A 66 27.74 -1.04 -11.90
CA LYS A 66 28.33 0.20 -12.43
C LYS A 66 27.64 1.46 -11.92
N GLY A 67 26.58 1.31 -11.14
CA GLY A 67 25.86 2.44 -10.56
C GLY A 67 26.63 3.15 -9.45
N ARG A 68 26.00 4.19 -8.90
CA ARG A 68 26.64 5.13 -7.97
C ARG A 68 25.67 5.62 -6.89
N CYS A 69 26.21 6.38 -5.94
CA CYS A 69 25.48 6.93 -4.82
C CYS A 69 25.40 8.46 -4.91
N ASP A 70 24.25 8.99 -5.33
CA ASP A 70 23.99 10.43 -5.49
C ASP A 70 23.45 11.07 -4.18
N PHE A 71 23.93 10.60 -3.02
CA PHE A 71 23.66 11.18 -1.70
C PHE A 71 24.80 12.09 -1.23
N ASN A 72 24.47 13.12 -0.44
CA ASN A 72 25.45 14.01 0.21
C ASN A 72 26.07 13.37 1.45
N GLY A 73 26.79 12.25 1.27
CA GLY A 73 27.45 11.52 2.35
C GLY A 73 27.45 9.99 2.15
N PRO A 74 28.04 9.22 3.09
CA PRO A 74 28.10 7.76 3.02
C PRO A 74 26.75 7.13 3.41
N ALA A 75 25.78 7.19 2.48
CA ALA A 75 24.43 6.62 2.67
C ALA A 75 24.19 5.31 1.92
N CYS A 76 25.06 4.95 0.97
CA CYS A 76 25.06 3.64 0.32
C CYS A 76 26.02 2.69 1.04
N ASN A 77 25.65 1.42 1.09
CA ASN A 77 26.35 0.34 1.78
C ASN A 77 26.25 -0.96 0.95
N ASN A 78 26.57 -2.14 1.50
CA ASN A 78 26.46 -3.38 0.72
C ASN A 78 25.01 -3.82 0.47
N LYS A 79 24.01 -3.16 1.08
CA LYS A 79 22.58 -3.42 0.90
C LYS A 79 21.96 -2.49 -0.13
N LEU A 80 22.02 -1.19 0.12
CA LEU A 80 21.68 -0.11 -0.79
C LEU A 80 22.95 0.26 -1.56
N ILE A 81 23.20 -0.41 -2.68
CA ILE A 81 24.48 -0.33 -3.41
C ILE A 81 24.56 0.87 -4.36
N GLY A 82 23.44 1.56 -4.56
CA GLY A 82 23.37 2.85 -5.23
C GLY A 82 22.00 3.50 -5.11
N ALA A 83 21.99 4.81 -5.28
CA ALA A 83 20.79 5.63 -5.22
C ALA A 83 21.00 6.82 -6.15
N ARG A 84 20.10 6.99 -7.10
CA ARG A 84 20.14 8.04 -8.13
C ARG A 84 18.80 8.74 -8.19
N SER A 85 18.80 9.99 -8.60
CA SER A 85 17.60 10.78 -8.78
C SER A 85 17.59 11.42 -10.16
N PHE A 86 16.40 11.49 -10.76
CA PHE A 86 16.15 12.07 -12.07
C PHE A 86 15.24 13.30 -11.97
N VAL A 87 14.48 13.40 -10.88
CA VAL A 87 13.61 14.54 -10.58
C VAL A 87 14.42 15.83 -10.43
N ALA A 88 14.15 16.78 -11.32
CA ALA A 88 14.78 18.11 -11.31
C ALA A 88 14.47 18.90 -10.02
N ALA A 89 15.46 19.61 -9.50
CA ALA A 89 15.29 20.51 -8.37
C ALA A 89 14.73 21.86 -8.84
N SER A 90 13.47 22.14 -8.49
CA SER A 90 12.85 23.42 -8.82
C SER A 90 13.32 24.52 -7.86
N LYS A 91 14.24 25.39 -8.31
CA LYS A 91 14.69 26.59 -7.57
C LYS A 91 14.17 27.87 -8.21
N GLY A 92 12.98 28.29 -7.80
CA GLY A 92 12.38 29.56 -8.20
C GLY A 92 12.13 29.66 -9.71
N THR A 93 12.29 30.85 -10.28
CA THR A 93 12.04 31.14 -11.71
C THR A 93 13.19 30.76 -12.65
N SER A 94 14.29 30.22 -12.12
CA SER A 94 15.49 29.84 -12.87
C SER A 94 15.61 28.32 -13.00
N PHE A 95 15.32 27.80 -14.20
CA PHE A 95 15.56 26.40 -14.57
C PHE A 95 17.06 26.13 -14.73
N HIS A 96 17.77 25.90 -13.62
CA HIS A 96 19.10 25.28 -13.66
C HIS A 96 18.93 23.78 -13.95
N HIS A 97 19.04 23.40 -15.23
CA HIS A 97 18.73 22.06 -15.76
C HIS A 97 19.49 20.89 -15.12
N ASP A 98 20.62 21.13 -14.45
CA ASP A 98 21.49 20.07 -13.90
C ASP A 98 21.30 19.77 -12.41
N GLU A 99 20.64 20.64 -11.64
CA GLU A 99 20.42 20.36 -10.22
C GLU A 99 19.24 19.39 -10.04
N ARG A 100 19.49 18.24 -9.40
CA ARG A 100 18.49 17.21 -9.12
C ARG A 100 18.24 17.11 -7.63
N LEU A 101 17.01 16.76 -7.25
CA LEU A 101 16.70 16.48 -5.84
C LEU A 101 17.51 15.26 -5.37
N PRO A 102 18.00 15.20 -4.12
CA PRO A 102 18.59 13.99 -3.58
C PRO A 102 17.64 12.78 -3.70
N PRO A 103 18.15 11.54 -3.80
CA PRO A 103 17.33 10.32 -3.88
C PRO A 103 16.62 9.95 -2.57
N VAL A 104 16.46 10.91 -1.65
CA VAL A 104 15.72 10.78 -0.39
C VAL A 104 14.23 10.57 -0.67
N ASP A 105 13.60 9.63 0.04
CA ASP A 105 12.16 9.44 0.02
C ASP A 105 11.43 10.47 0.90
N ASP A 106 10.71 11.40 0.28
CA ASP A 106 9.85 12.39 0.92
C ASP A 106 8.38 11.96 1.01
N PHE A 107 8.01 10.83 0.39
CA PHE A 107 6.62 10.34 0.32
C PHE A 107 6.39 9.04 1.10
N GLY A 108 7.38 8.13 1.10
CA GLY A 108 7.44 6.85 1.81
C GLY A 108 7.23 5.60 0.94
N HIS A 109 6.73 5.76 -0.28
CA HIS A 109 6.34 4.65 -1.14
C HIS A 109 7.56 3.87 -1.67
N GLY A 110 8.64 4.55 -2.05
CA GLY A 110 9.86 3.90 -2.54
C GLY A 110 10.62 3.16 -1.44
N THR A 111 10.63 3.71 -0.22
CA THR A 111 11.10 3.02 0.98
C THR A 111 10.27 1.75 1.21
N HIS A 112 8.95 1.84 1.11
CA HIS A 112 8.03 0.70 1.28
C HIS A 112 8.22 -0.39 0.22
N THR A 113 8.30 -0.04 -1.07
CA THR A 113 8.38 -0.99 -2.18
C THR A 113 9.75 -1.67 -2.20
N ALA A 114 10.85 -0.91 -2.02
CA ALA A 114 12.21 -1.44 -1.94
C ALA A 114 12.38 -2.43 -0.78
N SER A 115 11.88 -2.08 0.41
CA SER A 115 11.98 -2.96 1.58
C SER A 115 11.00 -4.14 1.55
N THR A 116 9.91 -4.07 0.78
CA THR A 116 9.06 -5.24 0.49
C THR A 116 9.75 -6.21 -0.47
N ALA A 117 10.43 -5.72 -1.51
CA ALA A 117 11.17 -6.56 -2.45
C ALA A 117 12.37 -7.24 -1.77
N ALA A 118 13.22 -6.45 -1.10
CA ALA A 118 14.51 -6.93 -0.60
C ALA A 118 14.92 -6.34 0.76
N GLY A 119 13.99 -5.95 1.63
CA GLY A 119 14.34 -5.49 2.99
C GLY A 119 15.13 -6.55 3.79
N ALA A 120 16.12 -6.10 4.55
CA ALA A 120 16.80 -6.88 5.58
C ALA A 120 15.84 -7.35 6.70
N VAL A 121 16.31 -8.26 7.55
CA VAL A 121 15.50 -8.87 8.62
C VAL A 121 15.45 -7.93 9.85
N VAL A 122 14.32 -7.27 10.07
CA VAL A 122 14.11 -6.28 11.14
C VAL A 122 13.19 -6.84 12.22
N ARG A 123 13.75 -7.21 13.38
CA ARG A 123 12.98 -7.75 14.51
C ARG A 123 12.20 -6.66 15.27
N GLY A 124 11.01 -6.99 15.75
CA GLY A 124 10.17 -6.10 16.56
C GLY A 124 9.34 -5.08 15.78
N ALA A 125 9.42 -5.11 14.43
CA ALA A 125 8.66 -4.23 13.54
C ALA A 125 7.16 -4.32 13.83
N ASN A 126 6.49 -3.18 14.00
CA ASN A 126 5.06 -3.05 14.28
C ASN A 126 4.58 -1.64 13.88
N VAL A 127 3.27 -1.45 13.75
CA VAL A 127 2.67 -0.11 13.59
C VAL A 127 1.54 0.04 14.61
N LEU A 128 1.68 1.01 15.53
CA LEU A 128 0.74 1.22 16.64
C LEU A 128 0.53 -0.06 17.49
N GLY A 129 1.57 -0.88 17.65
CA GLY A 129 1.51 -2.19 18.31
C GLY A 129 0.87 -3.31 17.47
N GLN A 130 0.24 -2.98 16.35
CA GLN A 130 -0.38 -3.94 15.43
C GLN A 130 0.62 -4.52 14.44
N ALA A 131 0.28 -5.72 13.94
CA ALA A 131 1.11 -6.54 13.08
C ALA A 131 2.54 -6.71 13.61
N ARG A 132 2.76 -6.61 14.94
CA ARG A 132 4.09 -6.76 15.55
C ARG A 132 4.70 -8.06 15.09
N GLY A 133 5.98 -8.08 14.70
CA GLY A 133 6.68 -9.28 14.26
C GLY A 133 8.11 -9.00 13.82
N VAL A 134 8.57 -9.66 12.76
CA VAL A 134 9.91 -9.51 12.19
C VAL A 134 9.78 -9.20 10.71
N ALA A 135 9.95 -7.94 10.33
CA ALA A 135 9.85 -7.53 8.93
C ALA A 135 11.01 -8.12 8.10
N ALA A 136 10.73 -8.51 6.86
CA ALA A 136 11.72 -8.94 5.88
C ALA A 136 11.17 -8.73 4.47
N GLY A 137 12.05 -8.52 3.48
CA GLY A 137 11.69 -8.59 2.07
C GLY A 137 11.55 -10.03 1.57
N VAL A 138 11.14 -10.19 0.32
CA VAL A 138 11.09 -11.50 -0.35
C VAL A 138 12.50 -12.04 -0.64
N ALA A 139 13.41 -11.16 -1.05
CA ALA A 139 14.81 -11.48 -1.34
C ALA A 139 15.76 -10.73 -0.37
N THR A 140 15.84 -11.18 0.87
CA THR A 140 16.58 -10.49 1.95
C THR A 140 18.08 -10.33 1.69
N ARG A 141 18.69 -11.15 0.81
CA ARG A 141 20.11 -11.05 0.41
C ARG A 141 20.34 -10.44 -0.97
N ALA A 142 19.30 -9.96 -1.64
CA ALA A 142 19.45 -9.14 -2.86
C ALA A 142 19.89 -7.71 -2.52
N HIS A 143 20.64 -7.10 -3.44
CA HIS A 143 21.03 -5.70 -3.36
C HIS A 143 19.91 -4.80 -3.91
N ILE A 144 19.82 -3.59 -3.39
CA ILE A 144 18.87 -2.56 -3.82
C ILE A 144 19.63 -1.44 -4.52
N ALA A 145 19.14 -1.04 -5.68
CA ALA A 145 19.53 0.20 -6.35
C ALA A 145 18.29 1.09 -6.52
N MET A 146 18.28 2.28 -5.92
CA MET A 146 17.14 3.20 -5.97
C MET A 146 17.26 4.20 -7.12
N TYR A 147 16.20 4.39 -7.88
CA TYR A 147 16.08 5.39 -8.94
C TYR A 147 14.85 6.26 -8.66
N LYS A 148 15.05 7.43 -8.06
CA LYS A 148 13.99 8.41 -7.77
C LYS A 148 13.56 9.08 -9.07
N VAL A 149 12.37 8.74 -9.55
CA VAL A 149 11.72 9.32 -10.75
C VAL A 149 10.39 10.01 -10.44
N CYS A 150 9.95 9.90 -9.18
CA CYS A 150 8.75 10.54 -8.67
C CYS A 150 9.09 11.55 -7.56
N SER A 151 8.39 12.68 -7.59
CA SER A 151 8.23 13.59 -6.46
C SER A 151 7.03 13.15 -5.59
N SER A 152 6.78 13.86 -4.51
CA SER A 152 5.54 13.75 -3.72
C SER A 152 4.24 14.10 -4.49
N HIS A 153 4.33 14.62 -5.72
CA HIS A 153 3.18 15.08 -6.51
C HIS A 153 3.02 14.40 -7.87
N ASN A 154 4.10 13.96 -8.51
CA ASN A 154 4.08 13.41 -9.87
C ASN A 154 5.30 12.52 -10.17
N CYS A 155 5.21 11.77 -11.26
CA CYS A 155 6.34 11.10 -11.90
C CYS A 155 6.34 11.54 -13.36
N SER A 156 7.43 12.10 -13.87
CA SER A 156 7.48 12.53 -15.28
C SER A 156 7.87 11.35 -16.18
N ALA A 157 7.34 11.33 -17.41
CA ALA A 157 7.66 10.28 -18.39
C ALA A 157 9.16 10.23 -18.73
N SER A 158 9.81 11.39 -18.81
CA SER A 158 11.24 11.52 -19.07
C SER A 158 12.09 10.99 -17.92
N ASP A 159 11.69 11.25 -16.67
CA ASP A 159 12.42 10.77 -15.50
C ASP A 159 12.28 9.25 -15.36
N ILE A 160 11.09 8.70 -15.63
CA ILE A 160 10.84 7.26 -15.67
C ILE A 160 11.74 6.58 -16.71
N LEU A 161 11.77 7.09 -17.95
CA LEU A 161 12.65 6.56 -19.01
C LEU A 161 14.13 6.61 -18.59
N ALA A 162 14.59 7.76 -18.09
CA ALA A 162 15.97 7.93 -17.66
C ALA A 162 16.34 7.03 -16.47
N GLY A 163 15.39 6.76 -15.56
CA GLY A 163 15.54 5.80 -14.47
C GLY A 163 15.64 4.35 -14.94
N VAL A 164 14.84 3.94 -15.94
CA VAL A 164 14.92 2.61 -16.55
C VAL A 164 16.24 2.43 -17.29
N ASP A 165 16.63 3.38 -18.15
CA ASP A 165 17.91 3.34 -18.87
C ASP A 165 19.11 3.27 -17.90
N ALA A 166 19.05 4.04 -16.81
CA ALA A 166 20.06 4.00 -15.76
C ALA A 166 20.11 2.65 -15.05
N ALA A 167 18.98 2.07 -14.65
CA ALA A 167 18.93 0.76 -13.99
C ALA A 167 19.55 -0.35 -14.86
N VAL A 168 19.25 -0.32 -16.16
CA VAL A 168 19.81 -1.25 -17.14
C VAL A 168 21.32 -1.03 -17.33
N ALA A 169 21.76 0.23 -17.50
CA ALA A 169 23.18 0.56 -17.70
C ALA A 169 24.06 0.27 -16.48
N ASP A 170 23.51 0.48 -15.28
CA ASP A 170 24.17 0.25 -14.00
C ASP A 170 24.28 -1.26 -13.66
N GLY A 171 23.51 -2.12 -14.35
CA GLY A 171 23.62 -3.58 -14.26
C GLY A 171 22.60 -4.26 -13.33
N CYS A 172 21.40 -3.69 -13.17
CA CYS A 172 20.30 -4.35 -12.46
C CYS A 172 19.81 -5.62 -13.18
N ASP A 173 19.50 -6.67 -12.41
CA ASP A 173 18.92 -7.93 -12.93
C ASP A 173 17.39 -7.87 -13.02
N VAL A 174 16.78 -7.15 -12.07
CA VAL A 174 15.35 -6.98 -11.93
C VAL A 174 15.03 -5.51 -11.79
N ILE A 175 14.02 -5.03 -12.50
CA ILE A 175 13.39 -3.73 -12.28
C ILE A 175 12.03 -3.95 -11.60
N SER A 176 11.82 -3.26 -10.48
CA SER A 176 10.56 -3.22 -9.75
C SER A 176 9.98 -1.80 -9.82
N MET A 177 8.79 -1.69 -10.42
CA MET A 177 8.12 -0.42 -10.70
C MET A 177 6.67 -0.49 -10.23
N SER A 178 6.39 0.13 -9.08
CA SER A 178 5.03 0.32 -8.57
C SER A 178 4.40 1.60 -9.10
N LEU A 179 4.58 1.85 -10.40
CA LEU A 179 4.14 3.02 -11.15
C LEU A 179 3.22 2.59 -12.30
N GLY A 180 2.44 3.53 -12.84
CA GLY A 180 1.57 3.28 -13.99
C GLY A 180 0.82 4.52 -14.45
N GLY A 181 0.34 4.49 -15.69
CA GLY A 181 -0.47 5.56 -16.29
C GLY A 181 -1.87 5.08 -16.72
N PRO A 182 -2.61 5.88 -17.49
CA PRO A 182 -3.69 5.36 -18.32
C PRO A 182 -3.12 4.48 -19.45
N SER A 183 -3.85 3.44 -19.85
CA SER A 183 -3.49 2.61 -21.02
C SER A 183 -3.37 3.46 -22.29
N LYS A 184 -2.32 3.20 -23.08
CA LYS A 184 -1.99 3.84 -24.36
C LYS A 184 -1.44 2.80 -25.33
N PRO A 185 -1.44 3.05 -26.66
CA PRO A 185 -0.68 2.23 -27.60
C PRO A 185 0.79 2.12 -27.18
N PHE A 186 1.41 0.94 -27.27
CA PHE A 186 2.73 0.69 -26.70
C PHE A 186 3.85 1.58 -27.28
N HIS A 187 3.69 2.11 -28.49
CA HIS A 187 4.62 3.04 -29.13
C HIS A 187 4.42 4.52 -28.69
N GLU A 188 3.40 4.80 -27.89
CA GLU A 188 3.12 6.10 -27.24
C GLU A 188 3.24 6.04 -25.70
N ASP A 189 3.51 4.85 -25.14
CA ASP A 189 3.67 4.63 -23.71
C ASP A 189 5.17 4.60 -23.33
N PRO A 190 5.69 5.63 -22.64
CA PRO A 190 7.08 5.68 -22.19
C PRO A 190 7.47 4.52 -21.28
N ILE A 191 6.53 3.98 -20.48
CA ILE A 191 6.79 2.82 -19.62
C ILE A 191 7.01 1.60 -20.51
N ALA A 192 6.10 1.34 -21.47
CA ALA A 192 6.24 0.23 -22.41
C ALA A 192 7.55 0.31 -23.21
N ILE A 193 7.88 1.49 -23.77
CA ILE A 193 9.10 1.71 -24.58
C ILE A 193 10.37 1.42 -23.76
N GLY A 194 10.54 2.06 -22.60
CA GLY A 194 11.74 1.89 -21.78
C GLY A 194 11.90 0.46 -21.28
N THR A 195 10.80 -0.17 -20.84
CA THR A 195 10.82 -1.54 -20.34
C THR A 195 11.04 -2.58 -21.44
N PHE A 196 10.65 -2.32 -22.69
CA PHE A 196 10.99 -3.17 -23.83
C PHE A 196 12.51 -3.28 -23.98
N GLY A 197 13.20 -2.14 -24.04
CA GLY A 197 14.66 -2.08 -24.14
C GLY A 197 15.40 -2.66 -22.93
N ALA A 198 14.77 -2.68 -21.75
CA ALA A 198 15.28 -3.39 -20.57
C ALA A 198 15.19 -4.92 -20.75
N VAL A 199 14.04 -5.43 -21.19
CA VAL A 199 13.83 -6.87 -21.44
C VAL A 199 14.69 -7.40 -22.59
N GLU A 200 14.89 -6.62 -23.66
CA GLU A 200 15.83 -6.97 -24.75
C GLU A 200 17.27 -7.15 -24.26
N LYS A 201 17.66 -6.46 -23.18
CA LYS A 201 18.97 -6.59 -22.52
C LYS A 201 18.98 -7.63 -21.40
N GLY A 202 17.92 -8.43 -21.27
CA GLY A 202 17.80 -9.53 -20.31
C GLY A 202 17.39 -9.13 -18.89
N VAL A 203 16.95 -7.87 -18.68
CA VAL A 203 16.49 -7.39 -17.36
C VAL A 203 15.02 -7.75 -17.16
N PHE A 204 14.69 -8.42 -16.06
CA PHE A 204 13.31 -8.81 -15.75
C PHE A 204 12.53 -7.61 -15.18
N VAL A 205 11.31 -7.35 -15.66
CA VAL A 205 10.52 -6.19 -15.24
C VAL A 205 9.21 -6.60 -14.56
N SER A 206 9.02 -6.15 -13.31
CA SER A 206 7.81 -6.34 -12.51
C SER A 206 7.06 -5.01 -12.33
N MET A 207 5.80 -4.98 -12.76
CA MET A 207 4.94 -3.80 -12.78
C MET A 207 3.66 -4.02 -11.98
N ALA A 208 3.13 -2.99 -11.32
CA ALA A 208 1.80 -3.07 -10.71
C ALA A 208 0.68 -3.06 -11.78
N ALA A 209 -0.42 -3.77 -11.57
CA ALA A 209 -1.58 -3.76 -12.48
C ALA A 209 -2.31 -2.41 -12.53
N GLY A 210 -2.23 -1.63 -11.46
CA GLY A 210 -3.01 -0.42 -11.24
C GLY A 210 -4.06 -0.59 -10.13
N ASN A 211 -4.58 0.55 -9.66
CA ASN A 211 -5.52 0.64 -8.53
C ASN A 211 -6.90 1.20 -8.95
N SER A 212 -7.29 0.99 -10.20
CA SER A 212 -8.49 1.56 -10.84
C SER A 212 -9.63 0.56 -11.05
N GLY A 213 -9.56 -0.60 -10.38
CA GLY A 213 -10.65 -1.58 -10.32
C GLY A 213 -11.87 -1.06 -9.53
N PRO A 214 -13.01 -1.80 -9.52
CA PRO A 214 -13.15 -3.19 -9.96
C PRO A 214 -13.57 -3.35 -11.43
N ALA A 215 -13.82 -2.25 -12.15
CA ALA A 215 -14.28 -2.30 -13.54
C ALA A 215 -13.28 -3.04 -14.46
N ALA A 216 -13.80 -3.74 -15.46
CA ALA A 216 -12.99 -4.33 -16.51
C ALA A 216 -12.26 -3.25 -17.33
N ARG A 217 -11.13 -3.61 -17.97
CA ARG A 217 -10.29 -2.71 -18.79
C ARG A 217 -9.75 -1.50 -18.00
N SER A 218 -9.31 -1.74 -16.77
CA SER A 218 -8.80 -0.71 -15.84
C SER A 218 -7.29 -0.78 -15.60
N LEU A 219 -6.56 -1.60 -16.37
CA LEU A 219 -5.11 -1.78 -16.22
C LEU A 219 -4.32 -0.52 -16.56
N SER A 220 -3.23 -0.32 -15.83
CA SER A 220 -2.24 0.73 -16.09
C SER A 220 -1.03 0.25 -16.89
N ASN A 221 -0.69 -1.04 -16.80
CA ASN A 221 0.51 -1.61 -17.41
C ASN A 221 0.13 -2.90 -18.18
N GLU A 222 0.11 -2.81 -19.51
CA GLU A 222 -0.48 -3.83 -20.39
C GLU A 222 0.51 -4.48 -21.38
N ALA A 223 1.77 -4.04 -21.40
CA ALA A 223 2.73 -4.52 -22.39
C ALA A 223 3.13 -6.00 -22.18
N PRO A 224 3.16 -6.85 -23.24
CA PRO A 224 3.34 -8.31 -23.08
C PRO A 224 4.66 -8.79 -22.48
N TRP A 225 5.70 -7.95 -22.47
CA TRP A 225 7.02 -8.25 -21.91
C TRP A 225 7.11 -7.97 -20.40
N LEU A 226 6.03 -7.49 -19.78
CA LEU A 226 5.97 -7.13 -18.36
C LEU A 226 5.35 -8.26 -17.52
N LEU A 227 5.89 -8.50 -16.32
CA LEU A 227 5.12 -9.15 -15.27
C LEU A 227 4.17 -8.11 -14.65
N THR A 228 2.93 -8.06 -15.12
CA THR A 228 1.86 -7.22 -14.53
C THR A 228 1.22 -7.91 -13.32
N VAL A 229 1.47 -7.38 -12.12
CA VAL A 229 1.07 -7.95 -10.83
C VAL A 229 -0.19 -7.29 -10.26
N ALA A 230 -1.22 -8.09 -10.00
CA ALA A 230 -2.44 -7.66 -9.34
C ALA A 230 -2.38 -7.82 -7.80
N ALA A 231 -3.25 -7.11 -7.08
CA ALA A 231 -3.30 -7.11 -5.63
C ALA A 231 -4.38 -8.07 -5.07
N SER A 232 -4.05 -8.77 -3.99
CA SER A 232 -4.97 -9.63 -3.22
C SER A 232 -4.70 -9.55 -1.72
N THR A 233 -5.67 -10.01 -0.92
CA THR A 233 -5.56 -10.11 0.54
C THR A 233 -4.64 -11.25 0.98
N MET A 234 -4.19 -11.17 2.23
CA MET A 234 -3.61 -12.28 3.00
C MET A 234 -4.57 -12.66 4.13
N ASP A 235 -4.34 -13.78 4.82
CA ASP A 235 -5.22 -14.23 5.91
C ASP A 235 -5.04 -13.47 7.24
N ARG A 236 -4.10 -12.53 7.33
CA ARG A 236 -3.95 -11.61 8.45
C ARG A 236 -5.01 -10.51 8.40
N SER A 237 -5.70 -10.32 9.52
CA SER A 237 -6.63 -9.20 9.75
C SER A 237 -6.25 -8.42 11.02
N ILE A 238 -6.36 -7.10 10.99
CA ILE A 238 -6.13 -6.22 12.16
C ILE A 238 -7.51 -5.82 12.69
N ARG A 239 -8.09 -6.75 13.46
CA ARG A 239 -9.52 -6.91 13.66
C ARG A 239 -10.08 -5.87 14.63
N SER A 240 -11.13 -5.21 14.17
CA SER A 240 -11.98 -4.29 14.94
C SER A 240 -13.44 -4.75 14.78
N THR A 241 -14.09 -5.18 15.85
CA THR A 241 -15.44 -5.78 15.79
C THR A 241 -16.50 -4.81 16.29
N VAL A 242 -17.48 -4.51 15.44
CA VAL A 242 -18.70 -3.77 15.83
C VAL A 242 -19.65 -4.74 16.52
N HIS A 243 -20.15 -4.38 17.70
CA HIS A 243 -21.29 -5.05 18.33
C HIS A 243 -22.46 -4.06 18.41
N LEU A 244 -23.67 -4.51 18.06
CA LEU A 244 -24.90 -3.73 18.07
C LEU A 244 -25.74 -4.07 19.31
N GLY A 245 -26.63 -3.16 19.71
CA GLY A 245 -27.51 -3.35 20.87
C GLY A 245 -28.51 -4.51 20.75
N ASN A 246 -28.79 -5.00 19.53
CA ASN A 246 -29.60 -6.19 19.29
C ASN A 246 -28.79 -7.52 19.38
N GLY A 247 -27.54 -7.47 19.81
CA GLY A 247 -26.66 -8.64 19.96
C GLY A 247 -25.92 -9.07 18.69
N LEU A 248 -26.29 -8.56 17.51
CA LEU A 248 -25.53 -8.80 16.28
C LEU A 248 -24.13 -8.19 16.37
N TYR A 249 -23.18 -8.80 15.66
CA TYR A 249 -21.83 -8.31 15.56
C TYR A 249 -21.28 -8.47 14.14
N PHE A 250 -20.38 -7.56 13.77
CA PHE A 250 -19.79 -7.49 12.45
C PHE A 250 -18.29 -7.26 12.56
N HIS A 251 -17.54 -7.95 11.71
CA HIS A 251 -16.10 -7.82 11.64
C HIS A 251 -15.70 -6.70 10.67
N GLY A 252 -14.71 -5.94 11.08
CA GLY A 252 -14.03 -4.95 10.26
C GLY A 252 -12.58 -4.78 10.73
N GLU A 253 -11.93 -3.72 10.27
CA GLU A 253 -10.50 -3.50 10.51
C GLU A 253 -10.17 -2.08 10.97
N SER A 254 -9.09 -1.94 11.74
CA SER A 254 -8.47 -0.66 12.10
C SER A 254 -7.07 -0.89 12.68
N LEU A 255 -6.08 -0.09 12.27
CA LEU A 255 -4.76 -0.07 12.93
C LEU A 255 -4.83 0.65 14.27
N TYR A 256 -5.67 1.69 14.40
CA TYR A 256 -5.82 2.41 15.65
C TYR A 256 -6.82 1.67 16.56
N GLN A 257 -6.30 1.13 17.65
CA GLN A 257 -7.02 0.28 18.61
C GLN A 257 -6.78 0.79 20.04
N PRO A 258 -7.43 1.90 20.45
CA PRO A 258 -7.31 2.44 21.79
C PRO A 258 -7.99 1.55 22.84
N ASN A 259 -7.57 1.71 24.10
CA ASN A 259 -8.19 1.04 25.25
C ASN A 259 -9.52 1.73 25.62
N VAL A 260 -10.57 1.41 24.86
CA VAL A 260 -11.97 1.74 25.20
C VAL A 260 -12.58 0.57 25.95
N SER A 261 -13.37 0.85 27.01
CA SER A 261 -14.03 -0.21 27.78
C SER A 261 -14.95 -1.05 26.88
N PRO A 262 -14.76 -2.38 26.80
CA PRO A 262 -15.55 -3.23 25.90
C PRO A 262 -16.99 -3.41 26.37
N SER A 263 -17.38 -2.93 27.57
CA SER A 263 -18.75 -3.00 28.08
C SER A 263 -19.63 -1.78 27.73
N ILE A 264 -19.03 -0.66 27.33
CA ILE A 264 -19.77 0.59 27.10
C ILE A 264 -20.33 0.59 25.68
N PHE A 265 -21.64 0.81 25.57
CA PHE A 265 -22.32 1.11 24.31
C PHE A 265 -22.53 2.61 24.18
N PHE A 266 -22.37 3.13 22.96
CA PHE A 266 -22.64 4.50 22.58
C PHE A 266 -23.85 4.54 21.63
N PRO A 267 -24.65 5.63 21.61
CA PRO A 267 -25.65 5.82 20.57
C PRO A 267 -25.01 5.77 19.18
N LEU A 268 -25.73 5.20 18.21
CA LEU A 268 -25.26 4.98 16.84
C LEU A 268 -26.12 5.80 15.87
N VAL A 269 -25.50 6.66 15.06
CA VAL A 269 -26.22 7.48 14.05
C VAL A 269 -25.63 7.28 12.66
N TYR A 270 -26.46 7.34 11.63
CA TYR A 270 -26.01 7.31 10.23
C TYR A 270 -25.89 8.74 9.68
N ALA A 271 -24.71 9.10 9.18
CA ALA A 271 -24.43 10.49 8.77
C ALA A 271 -25.32 10.97 7.60
N GLY A 272 -25.69 10.07 6.69
CA GLY A 272 -26.60 10.38 5.58
C GLY A 272 -28.08 10.51 5.99
N ALA A 273 -28.44 10.32 7.26
CA ALA A 273 -29.82 10.51 7.72
C ALA A 273 -30.29 11.98 7.67
N SER A 274 -29.35 12.94 7.58
CA SER A 274 -29.64 14.36 7.40
C SER A 274 -30.20 14.72 6.01
N GLY A 275 -30.13 13.81 5.04
CA GLY A 275 -30.57 14.04 3.66
C GLY A 275 -29.72 15.05 2.87
N LYS A 276 -28.69 15.66 3.49
CA LYS A 276 -27.80 16.63 2.83
C LYS A 276 -26.88 15.93 1.82
N PRO A 277 -26.57 16.57 0.67
CA PRO A 277 -25.61 16.04 -0.30
C PRO A 277 -24.29 15.68 0.37
N PHE A 278 -23.79 14.48 0.07
CA PHE A 278 -22.51 13.94 0.56
C PHE A 278 -22.38 13.78 2.09
N ALA A 279 -23.43 14.01 2.89
CA ALA A 279 -23.35 13.89 4.34
C ALA A 279 -22.97 12.47 4.81
N GLN A 280 -23.39 11.45 4.06
CA GLN A 280 -23.00 10.06 4.30
C GLN A 280 -21.49 9.83 4.24
N LEU A 281 -20.73 10.69 3.55
CA LEU A 281 -19.28 10.59 3.45
C LEU A 281 -18.55 11.13 4.69
N CYS A 282 -19.23 11.75 5.66
CA CYS A 282 -18.60 12.35 6.84
C CYS A 282 -17.47 13.35 6.48
N GLY A 283 -17.65 14.10 5.39
CA GLY A 283 -16.76 15.19 4.98
C GLY A 283 -17.03 16.48 5.77
N ASN A 284 -16.26 17.54 5.51
CA ASN A 284 -16.45 18.81 6.19
C ASN A 284 -17.89 19.36 6.01
N GLY A 285 -18.51 19.87 7.08
CA GLY A 285 -19.92 20.33 7.08
C GLY A 285 -21.00 19.23 7.03
N SER A 286 -20.62 17.94 6.96
CA SER A 286 -21.59 16.82 6.86
C SER A 286 -22.48 16.62 8.09
N HIS A 287 -22.06 17.13 9.26
CA HIS A 287 -22.76 16.96 10.53
C HIS A 287 -23.67 18.15 10.90
N ASP A 288 -23.74 19.18 10.06
CA ASP A 288 -24.60 20.34 10.29
C ASP A 288 -26.07 19.91 10.37
N GLY A 289 -26.68 20.02 11.56
CA GLY A 289 -28.05 19.57 11.81
C GLY A 289 -28.19 18.08 12.13
N LEU A 290 -27.10 17.37 12.37
CA LEU A 290 -27.08 16.01 12.91
C LEU A 290 -26.27 15.99 14.21
N ASP A 291 -26.93 15.73 15.34
CA ASP A 291 -26.23 15.56 16.62
C ASP A 291 -25.43 14.25 16.63
N VAL A 292 -24.10 14.39 16.59
CA VAL A 292 -23.11 13.30 16.65
C VAL A 292 -22.30 13.27 17.95
N ASN A 293 -22.52 14.22 18.87
CA ASN A 293 -21.69 14.38 20.07
C ASN A 293 -21.86 13.19 21.03
N GLY A 294 -20.77 12.56 21.42
CA GLY A 294 -20.77 11.33 22.24
C GLY A 294 -21.29 10.08 21.53
N LYS A 295 -21.46 10.09 20.20
CA LYS A 295 -22.05 8.99 19.42
C LYS A 295 -21.03 8.29 18.53
N ILE A 296 -21.32 7.06 18.14
CA ILE A 296 -20.66 6.40 17.01
C ILE A 296 -21.38 6.81 15.71
N VAL A 297 -20.62 7.24 14.71
CA VAL A 297 -21.17 7.67 13.41
C VAL A 297 -20.89 6.62 12.34
N LEU A 298 -21.94 6.15 11.66
CA LEU A 298 -21.84 5.33 10.45
C LEU A 298 -21.63 6.23 9.23
N CYS A 299 -20.50 6.05 8.56
CA CYS A 299 -20.02 6.80 7.41
C CYS A 299 -19.76 5.85 6.22
N GLU A 300 -20.02 6.29 4.99
CA GLU A 300 -19.69 5.54 3.78
C GLU A 300 -18.25 5.83 3.29
N PHE A 301 -17.55 4.79 2.85
CA PHE A 301 -16.21 4.86 2.28
C PHE A 301 -16.21 5.51 0.88
N GLY A 302 -15.07 6.11 0.51
CA GLY A 302 -14.90 6.85 -0.75
C GLY A 302 -15.15 8.36 -0.61
N GLY A 303 -15.27 9.03 -1.75
CA GLY A 303 -15.36 10.49 -1.84
C GLY A 303 -14.07 11.12 -2.34
N GLU A 304 -14.19 12.02 -3.31
CA GLU A 304 -13.07 12.81 -3.82
C GLU A 304 -12.52 13.70 -2.70
N ASN A 305 -11.20 13.69 -2.52
CA ASN A 305 -10.45 14.45 -1.49
C ASN A 305 -10.80 14.16 -0.01
N THR A 306 -11.72 13.23 0.30
CA THR A 306 -12.14 12.92 1.68
C THR A 306 -11.61 11.55 2.12
N THR A 307 -10.34 11.49 2.55
CA THR A 307 -9.73 10.23 3.02
C THR A 307 -10.42 9.68 4.28
N ALA A 308 -10.33 8.36 4.48
CA ALA A 308 -10.85 7.69 5.69
C ALA A 308 -10.33 8.30 7.01
N ILE A 309 -9.13 8.88 7.01
CA ILE A 309 -8.55 9.56 8.17
C ILE A 309 -9.23 10.92 8.38
N ILE A 310 -9.40 11.72 7.31
CA ILE A 310 -10.10 13.01 7.35
C ILE A 310 -11.54 12.84 7.85
N LYS A 311 -12.27 11.80 7.39
CA LYS A 311 -13.62 11.47 7.92
C LYS A 311 -13.61 11.31 9.45
N GLY A 312 -12.62 10.59 9.96
CA GLY A 312 -12.43 10.40 11.39
C GLY A 312 -12.13 11.71 12.13
N THR A 313 -11.29 12.57 11.56
CA THR A 313 -11.01 13.91 12.11
C THR A 313 -12.27 14.79 12.17
N VAL A 314 -13.11 14.76 11.14
CA VAL A 314 -14.38 15.50 11.13
C VAL A 314 -15.31 14.97 12.22
N VAL A 315 -15.54 13.66 12.31
CA VAL A 315 -16.38 13.03 13.35
C VAL A 315 -15.84 13.36 14.75
N GLN A 316 -14.53 13.27 14.97
CA GLN A 316 -13.90 13.62 16.26
C GLN A 316 -14.08 15.11 16.59
N SER A 317 -13.90 16.00 15.62
CA SER A 317 -14.03 17.45 15.85
C SER A 317 -15.45 17.87 16.23
N ALA A 318 -16.46 17.10 15.80
CA ALA A 318 -17.86 17.26 16.19
C ALA A 318 -18.23 16.53 17.50
N GLY A 319 -17.24 16.01 18.24
CA GLY A 319 -17.45 15.32 19.52
C GLY A 319 -17.82 13.84 19.42
N GLY A 320 -17.72 13.22 18.23
CA GLY A 320 -18.04 11.81 18.02
C GLY A 320 -17.13 10.86 18.82
N ALA A 321 -17.74 9.87 19.47
CA ALA A 321 -17.05 8.85 20.28
C ALA A 321 -16.37 7.75 19.43
N GLY A 322 -16.77 7.60 18.17
CA GLY A 322 -16.18 6.65 17.23
C GLY A 322 -16.81 6.72 15.85
N MET A 323 -16.27 5.97 14.89
CA MET A 323 -16.80 5.90 13.53
C MET A 323 -16.84 4.45 13.02
N ILE A 324 -17.94 4.06 12.38
CA ILE A 324 -18.01 2.85 11.57
C ILE A 324 -17.92 3.30 10.12
N LEU A 325 -16.94 2.79 9.39
CA LEU A 325 -16.73 3.14 7.98
C LEU A 325 -17.19 1.95 7.14
N MET A 326 -18.29 2.10 6.40
CA MET A 326 -18.83 1.02 5.57
C MET A 326 -18.44 1.15 4.11
N ASN A 327 -18.11 0.02 3.49
CA ASN A 327 -17.93 -0.06 2.03
C ASN A 327 -19.22 0.28 1.26
N GLN A 328 -19.02 0.80 0.05
CA GLN A 328 -20.01 0.82 -1.03
C GLN A 328 -20.07 -0.55 -1.73
N PHE A 329 -21.13 -0.79 -2.51
CA PHE A 329 -21.34 -2.05 -3.24
C PHE A 329 -20.12 -2.48 -4.06
N THR A 330 -19.51 -1.54 -4.80
CA THR A 330 -18.33 -1.77 -5.66
C THR A 330 -17.05 -2.16 -4.89
N GLN A 331 -17.00 -1.94 -3.57
CA GLN A 331 -15.86 -2.27 -2.72
C GLN A 331 -15.99 -3.65 -2.04
N GLY A 332 -17.22 -4.18 -1.98
CA GLY A 332 -17.50 -5.53 -1.49
C GLY A 332 -16.93 -5.81 -0.10
N TYR A 333 -16.19 -6.93 0.02
CA TYR A 333 -15.56 -7.40 1.26
C TYR A 333 -14.19 -6.77 1.58
N SER A 334 -13.62 -5.96 0.68
CA SER A 334 -12.27 -5.42 0.84
C SER A 334 -12.23 -4.32 1.90
N THR A 335 -11.69 -4.61 3.07
CA THR A 335 -11.53 -3.64 4.18
C THR A 335 -10.07 -3.21 4.32
N PHE A 336 -9.81 -2.11 5.04
CA PHE A 336 -8.44 -1.64 5.29
C PHE A 336 -8.24 -1.30 6.77
N ALA A 337 -7.26 -1.95 7.39
CA ALA A 337 -6.68 -1.48 8.63
C ALA A 337 -5.92 -0.16 8.40
N ARG A 338 -6.56 1.00 8.65
CA ARG A 338 -5.94 2.33 8.59
C ARG A 338 -5.70 2.92 9.99
N PRO A 339 -4.70 3.81 10.17
CA PRO A 339 -4.59 4.60 11.37
C PRO A 339 -5.72 5.64 11.39
N HIS A 340 -6.33 5.85 12.54
CA HIS A 340 -7.41 6.82 12.74
C HIS A 340 -7.14 7.63 14.02
N VAL A 341 -7.80 8.78 14.15
CA VAL A 341 -7.65 9.70 15.30
C VAL A 341 -8.61 9.39 16.45
N LEU A 342 -9.62 8.55 16.20
CA LEU A 342 -10.64 8.07 17.13
C LEU A 342 -10.89 6.56 16.89
N PRO A 343 -11.63 5.84 17.75
CA PRO A 343 -11.97 4.43 17.52
C PRO A 343 -12.73 4.22 16.20
N VAL A 344 -12.22 3.35 15.33
CA VAL A 344 -12.85 3.02 14.03
C VAL A 344 -12.97 1.51 13.81
N SER A 345 -14.00 1.12 13.05
CA SER A 345 -14.05 -0.17 12.36
C SER A 345 -14.44 0.06 10.90
N HIS A 346 -13.55 -0.30 9.96
CA HIS A 346 -13.87 -0.37 8.54
C HIS A 346 -14.50 -1.73 8.24
N VAL A 347 -15.80 -1.75 7.95
CA VAL A 347 -16.59 -2.95 7.67
C VAL A 347 -16.92 -3.09 6.18
N ASP A 348 -17.19 -4.33 5.75
CA ASP A 348 -17.62 -4.60 4.38
C ASP A 348 -19.03 -4.06 4.05
N TYR A 349 -19.43 -4.19 2.79
CA TYR A 349 -20.72 -3.68 2.29
C TYR A 349 -21.93 -4.40 2.91
N ALA A 350 -21.84 -5.72 3.15
CA ALA A 350 -22.94 -6.50 3.70
C ALA A 350 -23.15 -6.18 5.18
N ALA A 351 -22.07 -6.13 5.96
CA ALA A 351 -22.03 -5.66 7.33
C ALA A 351 -22.54 -4.22 7.46
N GLY A 352 -22.03 -3.30 6.62
CA GLY A 352 -22.47 -1.91 6.60
C GLY A 352 -23.97 -1.76 6.32
N THR A 353 -24.49 -2.52 5.36
CA THR A 353 -25.92 -2.54 5.03
C THR A 353 -26.77 -3.10 6.18
N ALA A 354 -26.30 -4.15 6.86
CA ALA A 354 -26.97 -4.70 8.03
C ALA A 354 -26.97 -3.73 9.24
N ILE A 355 -25.87 -3.03 9.48
CA ILE A 355 -25.76 -1.98 10.51
C ILE A 355 -26.71 -0.81 10.18
N LYS A 356 -26.75 -0.38 8.92
CA LYS A 356 -27.67 0.67 8.42
C LYS A 356 -29.14 0.26 8.56
N SER A 357 -29.47 -1.02 8.33
CA SER A 357 -30.80 -1.59 8.59
C SER A 357 -31.16 -1.58 10.08
N TYR A 358 -30.24 -1.97 10.97
CA TYR A 358 -30.44 -1.91 12.42
C TYR A 358 -30.68 -0.48 12.93
N ILE A 359 -29.96 0.53 12.41
CA ILE A 359 -30.18 1.93 12.76
C ILE A 359 -31.64 2.34 12.50
N ASN A 360 -32.24 1.84 11.43
CA ASN A 360 -33.63 2.11 11.06
C ASN A 360 -34.66 1.21 11.79
N SER A 361 -34.23 0.16 12.49
CA SER A 361 -35.13 -0.81 13.13
C SER A 361 -35.44 -0.52 14.60
N THR A 362 -34.89 0.56 15.18
CA THR A 362 -35.11 0.96 16.57
C THR A 362 -34.98 2.48 16.73
N ALA A 363 -35.72 3.06 17.67
CA ALA A 363 -35.60 4.47 18.01
C ALA A 363 -34.32 4.81 18.81
N ASN A 364 -33.70 3.80 19.44
CA ASN A 364 -32.49 3.96 20.26
C ASN A 364 -31.38 2.99 19.79
N PRO A 365 -30.85 3.18 18.56
CA PRO A 365 -29.75 2.36 18.06
C PRO A 365 -28.47 2.65 18.86
N VAL A 366 -27.81 1.59 19.30
CA VAL A 366 -26.53 1.67 20.04
C VAL A 366 -25.52 0.67 19.48
N ALA A 367 -24.24 1.02 19.58
CA ALA A 367 -23.14 0.14 19.19
C ALA A 367 -21.91 0.33 20.07
N ARG A 368 -20.94 -0.59 19.93
CA ARG A 368 -19.59 -0.48 20.49
C ARG A 368 -18.58 -1.07 19.52
N ILE A 369 -17.37 -0.51 19.51
CA ILE A 369 -16.25 -0.97 18.70
C ILE A 369 -15.24 -1.66 19.61
N VAL A 370 -14.87 -2.91 19.27
CA VAL A 370 -13.99 -3.75 20.09
C VAL A 370 -12.71 -4.07 19.35
N SER A 371 -11.61 -3.53 19.84
CA SER A 371 -10.23 -3.90 19.49
C SER A 371 -10.00 -5.40 19.71
N ARG A 372 -9.49 -6.12 18.71
CA ARG A 372 -9.12 -7.55 18.79
C ARG A 372 -7.66 -7.82 18.43
N GLY A 373 -6.87 -6.77 18.18
CA GLY A 373 -5.49 -6.88 17.77
C GLY A 373 -5.32 -7.45 16.37
N THR A 374 -4.16 -8.05 16.13
CA THR A 374 -3.85 -8.76 14.88
C THR A 374 -4.21 -10.24 15.03
N ILE A 375 -4.98 -10.77 14.08
CA ILE A 375 -5.39 -12.17 13.99
C ILE A 375 -5.01 -12.74 12.63
N LEU A 376 -4.84 -14.06 12.56
CA LEU A 376 -4.31 -14.81 11.42
C LEU A 376 -5.26 -15.95 11.04
N GLY A 377 -5.09 -16.54 9.86
CA GLY A 377 -5.92 -17.64 9.38
C GLY A 377 -7.35 -17.22 9.04
N THR A 378 -7.59 -15.93 8.72
CA THR A 378 -8.90 -15.45 8.30
C THR A 378 -9.22 -15.82 6.85
N SER A 379 -10.49 -16.06 6.55
CA SER A 379 -10.97 -16.55 5.26
C SER A 379 -12.07 -15.63 4.71
N PRO A 380 -12.15 -15.40 3.38
CA PRO A 380 -11.31 -15.97 2.32
C PRO A 380 -9.96 -15.26 2.15
N ALA A 381 -8.90 -16.03 1.94
CA ALA A 381 -7.57 -15.54 1.58
C ALA A 381 -6.82 -16.58 0.72
N PRO A 382 -6.06 -16.15 -0.32
CA PRO A 382 -6.05 -14.80 -0.87
C PRO A 382 -7.37 -14.47 -1.59
N SER A 383 -7.75 -13.20 -1.60
CA SER A 383 -8.95 -12.71 -2.28
C SER A 383 -8.69 -11.38 -2.97
N MET A 384 -9.21 -11.19 -4.18
CA MET A 384 -8.83 -10.07 -5.04
C MET A 384 -9.46 -8.75 -4.58
N VAL A 385 -8.63 -7.81 -4.12
CA VAL A 385 -9.11 -6.52 -3.62
C VAL A 385 -9.82 -5.73 -4.72
N PHE A 386 -10.87 -5.00 -4.34
CA PHE A 386 -11.76 -4.34 -5.32
C PHE A 386 -11.00 -3.39 -6.26
N PHE A 387 -10.06 -2.62 -5.72
CA PHE A 387 -9.31 -1.61 -6.47
C PHE A 387 -8.27 -2.21 -7.41
N SER A 388 -7.89 -3.48 -7.26
CA SER A 388 -6.92 -4.10 -8.16
C SER A 388 -7.46 -4.06 -9.58
N SER A 389 -6.76 -3.35 -10.45
CA SER A 389 -7.14 -3.18 -11.86
C SER A 389 -7.31 -4.53 -12.56
N ARG A 390 -8.24 -4.57 -13.51
CA ARG A 390 -8.72 -5.77 -14.18
C ARG A 390 -8.55 -5.65 -15.69
N GLY A 391 -8.15 -6.74 -16.33
CA GLY A 391 -8.21 -6.87 -17.79
C GLY A 391 -9.66 -6.87 -18.34
N PRO A 392 -9.84 -7.23 -19.63
CA PRO A 392 -8.80 -7.60 -20.59
C PRO A 392 -7.86 -6.45 -20.91
N ASN A 393 -6.69 -6.80 -21.43
CA ASN A 393 -5.73 -5.89 -22.06
C ASN A 393 -6.42 -5.10 -23.19
N LEU A 394 -6.29 -3.76 -23.19
CA LEU A 394 -6.87 -2.92 -24.25
C LEU A 394 -6.05 -2.96 -25.54
N GLN A 395 -4.72 -2.93 -25.43
CA GLN A 395 -3.81 -2.85 -26.59
C GLN A 395 -3.53 -4.20 -27.24
N SER A 396 -3.70 -5.31 -26.51
CA SER A 396 -3.49 -6.66 -27.00
C SER A 396 -4.51 -7.63 -26.37
N PRO A 397 -5.80 -7.59 -26.75
CA PRO A 397 -6.88 -8.33 -26.09
C PRO A 397 -6.71 -9.86 -26.04
N ASN A 398 -5.90 -10.42 -26.94
CA ASN A 398 -5.60 -11.85 -27.00
C ASN A 398 -4.54 -12.29 -25.96
N ILE A 399 -3.87 -11.35 -25.29
CA ILE A 399 -2.85 -11.62 -24.28
C ILE A 399 -3.49 -11.40 -22.91
N LEU A 400 -3.64 -12.51 -22.16
CA LEU A 400 -4.20 -12.51 -20.81
C LEU A 400 -3.26 -11.76 -19.85
N THR A 401 -3.66 -10.55 -19.50
CA THR A 401 -3.12 -9.78 -18.37
C THR A 401 -3.88 -10.12 -17.08
N SER A 402 -3.44 -9.54 -15.95
CA SER A 402 -3.91 -9.90 -14.61
C SER A 402 -5.45 -9.89 -14.48
N ARG A 403 -6.02 -11.10 -14.36
CA ARG A 403 -7.46 -11.34 -14.28
C ARG A 403 -7.85 -11.64 -12.83
N GLY A 404 -8.55 -10.72 -12.19
CA GLY A 404 -9.31 -11.07 -10.98
C GLY A 404 -10.49 -11.99 -11.35
N PRO A 405 -11.06 -12.74 -10.39
CA PRO A 405 -12.26 -13.53 -10.63
C PRO A 405 -13.40 -12.61 -11.10
N ALA A 406 -14.22 -13.15 -11.98
CA ALA A 406 -15.44 -12.52 -12.48
C ALA A 406 -16.58 -12.64 -11.44
#